data_AF-A0A0B7K048-F1
#
_entry.id   AF-A0A0B7K048-F1
#
_cell.length_a   1.000
_cell.length_b   1.000
_cell.length_c   1.000
_cell.angle_alpha   90.00
_cell.angle_beta   90.00
_cell.angle_gamma   90.00
#
_symmetry.space_group_name_H-M   'P 1'
#
loop_
_entity.id
_entity.type
_entity.pdbx_description
1 polymer ?
#
loop_
_entity_poly.entity_id
_entity_poly.type
_entity_poly.pdbx_seq_one_letter_code
_entity_poly.pdbx_strand_id
1 'polypeptide(L)'
;MAGQADLQELLRIFTARKVPMLGAMRHVQALQSKNLRSHRESIEQIAEASVADLESALGDGKLAKSVHAACKAHGKKGKREADESASAPAKKPKLVAHKRDLDYSAMSSDELEGSMSLPLEEDEAVIRGTTVITNRAPLVLAFAVALLEFTMAEQPPSSRLSLAQAVVSANSRSKAVSIGIEKPPTAAQQVSVSEGQPKVRVLGRMLPVLKRSGYSWKGATSDAGASSTASQPSASKPAPAESTWKASQKLLSKGSTFIAHATPLSSPSARPELFKALMAQKPELETATHNAWAVRTSFGNSPLVQDASFDDGESGCGNFLLQIMREANITNTMIVLTRWYGGVMLGPDRWRLMREATNEALSAQRRITTFSREPVWALDVTDTSPVTSTIGMAIHRPEGARNYLLQSFHTPEPDDGGASAGKKTTAMMKAEKEENLGRLLGALRLLFASWAKVLSADDLDKRAWSWYVSVRPEVDSGPSGWGAKGPLQLDKILDLRRR
;
A
#
# COMPACT_ATOMS: atom_id res chain seq x y z
N MET A 1 -6.76 39.32 -27.37
CA MET A 1 -6.52 37.99 -26.78
C MET A 1 -7.05 37.83 -25.33
N ALA A 2 -7.22 38.91 -24.54
CA ALA A 2 -7.64 38.82 -23.14
C ALA A 2 -9.03 38.19 -22.89
N GLY A 3 -10.10 38.63 -23.57
CA GLY A 3 -11.44 38.23 -23.12
C GLY A 3 -11.93 36.81 -23.44
N GLN A 4 -11.10 35.89 -23.95
CA GLN A 4 -11.44 34.45 -23.95
C GLN A 4 -10.91 33.77 -22.68
N ALA A 5 -9.75 34.23 -22.19
CA ALA A 5 -9.21 33.82 -20.90
C ALA A 5 -10.10 34.33 -19.75
N ASP A 6 -10.55 35.59 -19.82
CA ASP A 6 -11.45 36.17 -18.81
C ASP A 6 -12.80 35.43 -18.76
N LEU A 7 -13.33 35.01 -19.91
CA LEU A 7 -14.55 34.21 -19.98
C LEU A 7 -14.38 32.83 -19.32
N GLN A 8 -13.28 32.14 -19.60
CA GLN A 8 -12.97 30.84 -18.99
C GLN A 8 -12.82 30.96 -17.47
N GLU A 9 -12.13 32.00 -17.01
CA GLU A 9 -11.90 32.22 -15.59
C GLU A 9 -13.17 32.67 -14.86
N LEU A 10 -14.04 33.45 -15.51
CA LEU A 10 -15.35 33.79 -14.95
C LEU A 10 -16.25 32.55 -14.81
N LEU A 11 -16.26 31.65 -15.80
CA LEU A 11 -16.94 30.35 -15.70
C LEU A 11 -16.34 29.48 -14.58
N ARG A 12 -15.01 29.54 -14.38
CA ARG A 12 -14.33 28.87 -13.25
C ARG A 12 -14.75 29.45 -11.90
N ILE A 13 -14.89 30.77 -11.79
CA ILE A 13 -15.34 31.46 -10.57
C ILE A 13 -16.77 31.04 -10.19
N PHE A 14 -17.68 30.91 -11.15
CA PHE A 14 -19.05 30.44 -10.91
C PHE A 14 -19.11 28.95 -10.55
N THR A 15 -18.40 28.10 -11.27
CA THR A 15 -18.39 26.64 -11.00
C THR A 15 -17.74 26.30 -9.66
N ALA A 16 -16.70 27.03 -9.23
CA ALA A 16 -16.12 26.92 -7.88
C ALA A 16 -17.13 27.24 -6.76
N ARG A 17 -18.24 27.92 -7.07
CA ARG A 17 -19.33 28.26 -6.15
C ARG A 17 -20.53 27.33 -6.30
N LYS A 18 -20.33 26.15 -6.88
CA LYS A 18 -21.35 25.11 -7.10
C LYS A 18 -22.48 25.52 -8.05
N VAL A 19 -22.26 26.52 -8.90
CA VAL A 19 -23.19 26.85 -10.00
C VAL A 19 -22.93 25.88 -11.15
N PRO A 20 -23.94 25.12 -11.63
CA PRO A 20 -23.81 24.24 -12.79
C PRO A 20 -23.36 25.02 -14.03
N MET A 21 -22.58 24.40 -14.93
CA MET A 21 -22.00 25.07 -16.11
C MET A 21 -23.03 25.85 -16.94
N LEU A 22 -24.22 25.28 -17.16
CA LEU A 22 -25.30 25.95 -17.90
C LEU A 22 -25.83 27.19 -17.16
N GLY A 23 -25.91 27.14 -15.83
CA GLY A 23 -26.26 28.29 -15.00
C GLY A 23 -25.17 29.35 -15.00
N ALA A 24 -23.90 28.94 -14.94
CA ALA A 24 -22.75 29.84 -15.03
C ALA A 24 -22.76 30.62 -16.35
N MET A 25 -23.02 29.96 -17.48
CA MET A 25 -23.14 30.63 -18.79
C MET A 25 -24.30 31.64 -18.83
N ARG A 26 -25.44 31.33 -18.21
CA ARG A 26 -26.58 32.27 -18.12
C ARG A 26 -26.25 33.50 -17.28
N HIS A 27 -25.57 33.32 -16.15
CA HIS A 27 -25.13 34.44 -15.31
C HIS A 27 -24.11 35.33 -16.00
N VAL A 28 -23.18 34.74 -16.75
CA VAL A 28 -22.23 35.50 -17.58
C VAL A 28 -22.95 36.30 -18.66
N GLN A 29 -23.95 35.73 -19.33
CA GLN A 29 -24.77 36.46 -20.31
C GLN A 29 -25.59 37.59 -19.66
N ALA A 30 -26.11 37.38 -18.45
CA ALA A 30 -26.87 38.39 -17.71
C ALA A 30 -25.99 39.59 -17.32
N LEU A 31 -24.75 39.35 -16.90
CA LEU A 31 -23.76 40.40 -16.64
C LEU A 31 -23.45 41.19 -17.92
N GLN A 32 -23.16 40.49 -19.02
CA GLN A 32 -22.90 41.08 -20.33
C GLN A 32 -24.05 41.95 -20.86
N SER A 33 -25.31 41.58 -20.56
CA SER A 33 -26.49 42.29 -21.05
C SER A 33 -26.72 43.66 -20.40
N LYS A 34 -26.17 43.90 -19.21
CA LYS A 34 -26.35 45.16 -18.48
C LYS A 34 -25.42 46.30 -18.95
N ASN A 35 -24.40 46.00 -19.75
CA ASN A 35 -23.39 46.99 -20.16
C ASN A 35 -23.27 47.09 -21.69
N LEU A 36 -24.39 47.44 -22.33
CA LEU A 36 -24.50 47.53 -23.79
C LEU A 36 -23.49 48.55 -24.39
N ARG A 37 -22.52 47.99 -25.12
CA ARG A 37 -21.53 48.61 -26.03
C ARG A 37 -20.18 49.04 -25.45
N SER A 38 -19.43 48.07 -24.92
CA SER A 38 -18.01 47.87 -25.32
C SER A 38 -17.57 46.43 -24.98
N HIS A 39 -16.69 45.87 -25.81
CA HIS A 39 -16.37 44.44 -25.87
C HIS A 39 -15.85 43.80 -24.58
N ARG A 40 -16.35 42.58 -24.27
CA ARG A 40 -15.83 41.54 -23.34
C ARG A 40 -15.55 42.05 -21.91
N GLU A 41 -16.43 41.71 -20.97
CA GLU A 41 -16.21 41.97 -19.53
C GLU A 41 -14.85 41.42 -19.08
N SER A 42 -13.97 42.30 -18.63
CA SER A 42 -12.79 41.91 -17.89
C SER A 42 -13.18 41.66 -16.43
N ILE A 43 -12.50 40.71 -15.78
CA ILE A 43 -12.72 40.41 -14.35
C ILE A 43 -12.51 41.67 -13.48
N GLU A 44 -11.70 42.62 -13.97
CA GLU A 44 -11.43 43.92 -13.34
C GLU A 44 -12.67 44.82 -13.30
N GLN A 45 -13.46 44.90 -14.38
CA GLN A 45 -14.71 45.69 -14.39
C GLN A 45 -15.75 45.13 -13.41
N ILE A 46 -15.84 43.80 -13.31
CA ILE A 46 -16.72 43.13 -12.34
C ILE A 46 -16.23 43.37 -10.90
N ALA A 47 -14.92 43.51 -10.70
CA ALA A 47 -14.33 43.83 -9.40
C ALA A 47 -14.56 45.29 -8.98
N GLU A 48 -14.79 46.20 -9.92
CA GLU A 48 -15.06 47.62 -9.67
C GLU A 48 -16.55 47.95 -9.57
N ALA A 49 -17.43 47.09 -10.12
CA ALA A 49 -18.88 47.25 -10.06
C ALA A 49 -19.44 47.24 -8.63
N SER A 50 -20.57 47.91 -8.40
CA SER A 50 -21.23 47.89 -7.10
C SER A 50 -21.87 46.53 -6.83
N VAL A 51 -21.92 46.12 -5.55
CA VAL A 51 -22.56 44.85 -5.16
C VAL A 51 -24.05 44.85 -5.49
N ALA A 52 -24.70 46.01 -5.48
CA ALA A 52 -26.11 46.15 -5.81
C ALA A 52 -26.39 45.88 -7.30
N ASP A 53 -25.50 46.32 -8.19
CA ASP A 53 -25.64 46.08 -9.63
C ASP A 53 -25.49 44.60 -9.98
N LEU A 54 -24.56 43.92 -9.29
CA LEU A 54 -24.32 42.48 -9.41
C LEU A 54 -25.45 41.65 -8.81
N GLU A 55 -26.02 42.06 -7.68
CA GLU A 55 -27.20 41.42 -7.10
C GLU A 55 -28.41 41.53 -8.03
N SER A 56 -28.63 42.70 -8.61
CA SER A 56 -29.66 42.91 -9.62
C SER A 56 -29.41 42.11 -10.92
N ALA A 57 -28.17 41.73 -11.24
CA ALA A 57 -27.83 40.95 -12.44
C ALA A 57 -27.94 39.44 -12.22
N LEU A 58 -27.56 38.99 -11.02
CA LEU A 58 -27.47 37.56 -10.69
C LEU A 58 -28.73 37.03 -9.99
N GLY A 59 -29.56 37.91 -9.41
CA GLY A 59 -30.78 37.54 -8.70
C GLY A 59 -30.56 36.84 -7.35
N ASP A 60 -29.31 36.69 -6.91
CA ASP A 60 -28.92 36.08 -5.64
C ASP A 60 -27.83 36.92 -4.96
N GLY A 61 -28.19 37.57 -3.85
CA GLY A 61 -27.29 38.44 -3.08
C GLY A 61 -26.12 37.71 -2.41
N LYS A 62 -26.25 36.42 -2.07
CA LYS A 62 -25.13 35.63 -1.53
C LYS A 62 -24.14 35.27 -2.63
N LEU A 63 -24.65 34.88 -3.80
CA LEU A 63 -23.82 34.61 -4.98
C LEU A 63 -23.09 35.87 -5.43
N ALA A 64 -23.78 37.01 -5.53
CA ALA A 64 -23.21 38.29 -5.95
C ALA A 64 -22.04 38.75 -5.06
N LYS A 65 -22.21 38.71 -3.72
CA LYS A 65 -21.14 39.05 -2.77
C LYS A 65 -19.94 38.12 -2.91
N SER A 66 -20.19 36.82 -3.08
CA SER A 66 -19.15 35.80 -3.21
C SER A 66 -18.37 35.92 -4.51
N VAL A 67 -19.04 36.21 -5.63
CA VAL A 67 -18.42 36.40 -6.96
C VAL A 67 -17.61 37.70 -6.98
N HIS A 68 -18.17 38.80 -6.48
CA HIS A 68 -17.49 40.09 -6.37
C HIS A 68 -16.19 40.00 -5.55
N ALA A 69 -16.21 39.24 -4.43
CA ALA A 69 -15.00 38.99 -3.63
C ALA A 69 -13.94 38.18 -4.40
N ALA A 70 -14.34 37.23 -5.24
CA ALA A 70 -13.40 36.49 -6.10
C ALA A 70 -12.78 37.38 -7.18
N CYS A 71 -13.59 38.19 -7.85
CA CYS A 71 -13.09 39.08 -8.90
C CYS A 71 -12.08 40.10 -8.34
N LYS A 72 -12.35 40.66 -7.14
CA LYS A 72 -11.39 41.52 -6.42
C LYS A 72 -10.10 40.81 -6.02
N ALA A 73 -10.17 39.54 -5.65
CA ALA A 73 -8.99 38.75 -5.32
C ALA A 73 -8.16 38.39 -6.57
N HIS A 74 -8.81 38.24 -7.71
CA HIS A 74 -8.17 37.94 -9.00
C HIS A 74 -7.34 39.14 -9.50
N GLY A 75 -7.88 40.36 -9.44
CA GLY A 75 -7.16 41.58 -9.83
C GLY A 75 -5.92 41.89 -8.96
N LYS A 76 -5.92 41.46 -7.69
CA LYS A 76 -4.77 41.63 -6.77
C LYS A 76 -3.61 40.66 -7.06
N LYS A 77 -3.83 39.59 -7.84
CA LYS A 77 -2.82 38.56 -8.09
C LYS A 77 -1.84 38.93 -9.21
N GLY A 78 -2.16 39.93 -10.04
CA GLY A 78 -1.30 40.41 -11.13
C GLY A 78 -0.29 41.50 -10.75
N LYS A 79 -0.33 42.02 -9.51
CA LYS A 79 0.50 43.17 -9.10
C LYS A 79 0.96 43.01 -7.65
N ARG A 80 1.99 42.18 -7.41
CA ARG A 80 2.92 42.29 -6.27
C ARG A 80 4.04 41.26 -6.35
N GLU A 81 5.25 41.77 -6.58
CA GLU A 81 6.51 41.21 -6.10
C GLU A 81 6.57 41.31 -4.56
N ALA A 82 7.51 40.55 -3.99
CA ALA A 82 7.65 40.21 -2.58
C ALA A 82 7.68 41.40 -1.59
N ASP A 83 6.96 41.28 -0.47
CA ASP A 83 7.52 41.32 0.90
C ASP A 83 6.48 40.86 1.95
N GLU A 84 6.96 40.30 3.06
CA GLU A 84 6.22 39.68 4.15
C GLU A 84 5.47 40.69 5.05
N SER A 85 4.31 40.28 5.60
CA SER A 85 4.12 40.13 7.06
C SER A 85 2.65 39.90 7.48
N ALA A 86 2.50 38.98 8.45
CA ALA A 86 1.36 38.72 9.35
C ALA A 86 0.03 38.20 8.73
N SER A 87 -0.65 37.18 9.24
CA SER A 87 -0.49 36.28 10.39
C SER A 87 -1.32 35.02 10.09
N ALA A 88 -0.80 33.83 10.38
CA ALA A 88 -1.46 32.56 10.05
C ALA A 88 -1.85 31.78 11.31
N PRO A 89 -3.06 31.18 11.37
CA PRO A 89 -3.39 30.21 12.41
C PRO A 89 -2.57 28.93 12.20
N ALA A 90 -2.20 28.28 13.30
CA ALA A 90 -1.23 27.19 13.41
C ALA A 90 -1.39 26.10 12.31
N LYS A 91 -0.46 26.08 11.36
CA LYS A 91 -0.29 24.97 10.42
C LYS A 91 0.55 23.88 11.07
N LYS A 92 0.01 22.66 11.12
CA LYS A 92 0.80 21.43 11.32
C LYS A 92 1.98 21.44 10.33
N PRO A 93 3.18 21.00 10.72
CA PRO A 93 4.34 21.00 9.83
C PRO A 93 4.02 20.21 8.56
N LYS A 94 4.07 20.88 7.40
CA LYS A 94 3.92 20.24 6.11
C LYS A 94 5.08 19.25 5.93
N LEU A 95 4.74 17.97 6.00
CA LEU A 95 5.53 16.87 5.43
C LEU A 95 5.96 17.28 4.01
N VAL A 96 7.20 16.95 3.62
CA VAL A 96 7.65 17.04 2.22
C VAL A 96 6.56 16.45 1.35
N ALA A 97 6.09 17.19 0.34
CA ALA A 97 4.97 16.77 -0.49
C ALA A 97 5.26 15.36 -1.02
N HIS A 98 4.47 14.40 -0.53
CA HIS A 98 4.46 13.03 -1.04
C HIS A 98 4.04 13.15 -2.50
N LYS A 99 5.00 13.14 -3.45
CA LYS A 99 4.63 12.88 -4.84
C LYS A 99 4.18 11.42 -4.83
N ARG A 100 2.87 11.19 -4.77
CA ARG A 100 2.24 9.88 -5.04
C ARG A 100 2.71 9.29 -6.39
N ASP A 101 3.41 10.09 -7.20
CA ASP A 101 3.87 9.79 -8.56
C ASP A 101 5.41 9.61 -8.65
N LEU A 102 6.09 9.22 -7.56
CA LEU A 102 7.46 8.71 -7.69
C LEU A 102 7.41 7.40 -8.50
N ASP A 103 7.97 7.45 -9.71
CA ASP A 103 8.14 6.32 -10.59
C ASP A 103 9.48 5.65 -10.32
N TYR A 104 9.45 4.52 -9.60
CA TYR A 104 10.65 3.75 -9.28
C TYR A 104 11.35 3.19 -10.52
N SER A 105 10.66 3.07 -11.65
CA SER A 105 11.28 2.61 -12.90
C SER A 105 12.16 3.67 -13.57
N ALA A 106 11.99 4.94 -13.20
CA ALA A 106 12.76 6.06 -13.73
C ALA A 106 14.04 6.36 -12.92
N MET A 107 14.25 5.70 -11.78
CA MET A 107 15.43 5.88 -10.92
C MET A 107 16.36 4.68 -11.00
N SER A 108 17.67 4.90 -10.84
CA SER A 108 18.58 3.77 -10.67
C SER A 108 18.35 3.09 -9.32
N SER A 109 18.68 1.79 -9.23
CA SER A 109 18.56 1.04 -7.99
C SER A 109 19.29 1.73 -6.84
N ASP A 110 20.53 2.15 -7.07
CA ASP A 110 21.39 2.74 -6.04
C ASP A 110 20.91 4.13 -5.61
N GLU A 111 20.39 4.95 -6.53
CA GLU A 111 19.77 6.25 -6.19
C GLU A 111 18.53 6.07 -5.31
N LEU A 112 17.67 5.11 -5.66
CA LEU A 112 16.47 4.83 -4.87
C LEU A 112 16.87 4.37 -3.46
N GLU A 113 17.74 3.38 -3.34
CA GLU A 113 18.12 2.84 -2.04
C GLU A 113 18.95 3.83 -1.20
N GLY A 114 19.81 4.63 -1.84
CA GLY A 114 20.53 5.74 -1.20
C GLY A 114 19.56 6.79 -0.63
N SER A 115 18.52 7.16 -1.38
CA SER A 115 17.50 8.11 -0.92
C SER A 115 16.65 7.55 0.24
N MET A 116 16.59 6.23 0.40
CA MET A 116 15.86 5.53 1.46
C MET A 116 16.71 5.19 2.69
N SER A 117 18.00 5.58 2.71
CA SER A 117 18.88 5.41 3.86
C SER A 117 18.38 6.17 5.10
N LEU A 118 18.70 5.61 6.27
CA LEU A 118 18.35 6.14 7.59
C LEU A 118 19.65 6.49 8.36
N PRO A 119 19.61 7.48 9.26
CA PRO A 119 20.76 7.82 10.10
C PRO A 119 21.12 6.64 11.01
N LEU A 120 22.40 6.52 11.35
CA LEU A 120 22.91 5.47 12.24
C LEU A 120 24.02 6.05 13.13
N GLU A 121 23.92 5.80 14.43
CA GLU A 121 24.92 6.17 15.44
C GLU A 121 25.17 4.95 16.32
N GLU A 122 26.40 4.43 16.38
CA GLU A 122 26.73 3.18 17.10
C GLU A 122 27.54 3.39 18.38
N ASP A 123 27.87 4.63 18.76
CA ASP A 123 28.56 4.92 20.02
C ASP A 123 27.70 4.56 21.23
N GLU A 124 28.09 3.49 21.94
CA GLU A 124 27.37 2.98 23.10
C GLU A 124 27.24 4.00 24.23
N ALA A 125 28.27 4.84 24.47
CA ALA A 125 28.23 5.81 25.56
C ALA A 125 27.19 6.89 25.29
N VAL A 126 27.13 7.37 24.04
CA VAL A 126 26.12 8.35 23.60
C VAL A 126 24.72 7.75 23.66
N ILE A 127 24.55 6.51 23.19
CA ILE A 127 23.26 5.82 23.21
C ILE A 127 22.76 5.64 24.65
N ARG A 128 23.59 5.15 25.58
CA ARG A 128 23.20 4.94 26.98
C ARG A 128 22.73 6.21 27.67
N GLY A 129 23.35 7.35 27.36
CA GLY A 129 22.97 8.66 27.90
C GLY A 129 21.70 9.26 27.30
N THR A 130 21.06 8.61 26.31
CA THR A 130 19.98 9.19 25.54
C THR A 130 18.60 8.68 25.98
N THR A 131 17.69 9.62 26.25
CA THR A 131 16.25 9.36 26.39
C THR A 131 15.50 10.10 25.29
N VAL A 132 14.54 9.43 24.64
CA VAL A 132 13.70 10.02 23.58
C VAL A 132 12.22 9.94 23.95
N ILE A 133 11.43 10.89 23.48
CA ILE A 133 9.97 10.91 23.59
C ILE A 133 9.37 10.47 22.25
N THR A 134 8.59 9.38 22.26
CA THR A 134 7.98 8.84 21.04
C THR A 134 6.66 8.11 21.30
N ASN A 135 5.93 7.84 20.21
CA ASN A 135 4.74 7.01 20.22
C ASN A 135 5.10 5.53 20.02
N ARG A 136 4.17 4.64 20.37
CA ARG A 136 4.34 3.19 20.14
C ARG A 136 4.50 2.81 18.66
N ALA A 137 3.74 3.42 17.75
CA ALA A 137 3.76 3.09 16.32
C ALA A 137 5.13 3.34 15.63
N PRO A 138 5.76 4.53 15.74
CA PRO A 138 7.08 4.76 15.14
C PRO A 138 8.17 3.91 15.81
N LEU A 139 8.02 3.56 17.10
CA LEU A 139 8.94 2.62 17.74
C LEU A 139 8.82 1.20 17.14
N VAL A 140 7.61 0.69 16.92
CA VAL A 140 7.41 -0.60 16.21
C VAL A 140 8.02 -0.53 14.81
N LEU A 141 7.84 0.59 14.11
CA LEU A 141 8.41 0.80 12.78
C LEU A 141 9.94 0.69 12.81
N ALA A 142 10.61 1.36 13.75
CA ALA A 142 12.05 1.31 13.93
C ALA A 142 12.53 -0.11 14.26
N PHE A 143 11.85 -0.80 15.18
CA PHE A 143 12.12 -2.21 15.52
C PHE A 143 12.04 -3.12 14.29
N ALA A 144 10.98 -2.99 13.48
CA ALA A 144 10.78 -3.80 12.29
C ALA A 144 11.86 -3.54 11.23
N VAL A 145 12.19 -2.27 10.96
CA VAL A 145 13.25 -1.92 9.98
C VAL A 145 14.60 -2.47 10.42
N ALA A 146 14.98 -2.27 11.70
CA ALA A 146 16.25 -2.76 12.23
C ALA A 146 16.31 -4.30 12.30
N LEU A 147 15.21 -4.97 12.66
CA LEU A 147 15.13 -6.43 12.67
C LEU A 147 15.33 -7.03 11.27
N LEU A 148 14.68 -6.44 10.26
CA LEU A 148 14.74 -6.92 8.87
C LEU A 148 16.14 -6.86 8.28
N GLU A 149 17.04 -6.02 8.80
CA GLU A 149 18.45 -6.04 8.42
C GLU A 149 19.13 -7.39 8.75
N PHE A 150 18.69 -8.06 9.81
CA PHE A 150 19.26 -9.33 10.26
C PHE A 150 18.44 -10.55 9.82
N THR A 151 17.12 -10.43 9.75
CA THR A 151 16.25 -11.56 9.36
C THR A 151 16.06 -11.69 7.85
N MET A 152 16.25 -10.59 7.11
CA MET A 152 16.04 -10.51 5.66
C MET A 152 17.09 -9.59 5.02
N ALA A 153 18.36 -9.91 5.24
CA ALA A 153 19.50 -9.08 4.83
C ALA A 153 19.52 -8.78 3.32
N GLU A 154 18.94 -9.67 2.50
CA GLU A 154 18.81 -9.51 1.05
C GLU A 154 17.79 -8.44 0.62
N GLN A 155 16.90 -8.02 1.52
CA GLN A 155 15.96 -6.94 1.23
C GLN A 155 16.67 -5.60 1.29
N PRO A 156 16.54 -4.75 0.26
CA PRO A 156 17.10 -3.40 0.28
C PRO A 156 16.35 -2.48 1.27
N PRO A 157 16.93 -1.31 1.65
CA PRO A 157 16.32 -0.37 2.59
C PRO A 157 14.85 -0.02 2.29
N SER A 158 14.51 0.22 1.02
CA SER A 158 13.15 0.51 0.60
C SER A 158 12.18 -0.65 0.84
N SER A 159 12.59 -1.89 0.56
CA SER A 159 11.81 -3.09 0.84
C SER A 159 11.60 -3.28 2.34
N ARG A 160 12.63 -3.05 3.16
CA ARG A 160 12.53 -3.13 4.63
C ARG A 160 11.54 -2.10 5.17
N LEU A 161 11.58 -0.85 4.69
CA LEU A 161 10.64 0.21 5.06
C LEU A 161 9.20 -0.14 4.67
N SER A 162 9.00 -0.72 3.48
CA SER A 162 7.68 -1.18 3.01
C SER A 162 7.10 -2.30 3.89
N LEU A 163 7.89 -3.34 4.16
CA LEU A 163 7.52 -4.45 5.04
C LEU A 163 7.21 -3.96 6.46
N ALA A 164 8.07 -3.10 7.01
CA ALA A 164 7.88 -2.52 8.34
C ALA A 164 6.61 -1.67 8.43
N GLN A 165 6.31 -0.86 7.40
CA GLN A 165 5.07 -0.08 7.32
C GLN A 165 3.83 -0.98 7.33
N ALA A 166 3.89 -2.13 6.65
CA ALA A 166 2.80 -3.08 6.60
C ALA A 166 2.49 -3.70 7.97
N VAL A 167 3.54 -4.05 8.75
CA VAL A 167 3.37 -4.51 10.14
C VAL A 167 2.70 -3.44 10.98
N VAL A 168 3.19 -2.20 10.92
CA VAL A 168 2.66 -1.08 11.72
C VAL A 168 1.20 -0.79 11.36
N SER A 169 0.88 -0.76 10.07
CA SER A 169 -0.47 -0.51 9.56
C SER A 169 -1.42 -1.64 10.01
N ALA A 170 -0.99 -2.90 9.91
CA ALA A 170 -1.77 -4.04 10.37
C ALA A 170 -1.97 -4.01 11.90
N ASN A 171 -0.93 -3.69 12.68
CA ASN A 171 -1.00 -3.62 14.14
C ASN A 171 -1.91 -2.47 14.60
N SER A 172 -1.78 -1.30 13.97
CA SER A 172 -2.61 -0.13 14.23
C SER A 172 -4.09 -0.44 14.00
N ARG A 173 -4.44 -1.01 12.84
CA ARG A 173 -5.83 -1.39 12.54
C ARG A 173 -6.40 -2.41 13.53
N SER A 174 -5.67 -3.50 13.79
CA SER A 174 -6.10 -4.50 14.79
C SER A 174 -6.35 -3.84 16.15
N LYS A 175 -5.49 -2.89 16.55
CA LYS A 175 -5.63 -2.19 17.80
C LYS A 175 -6.81 -1.21 17.78
N ALA A 176 -6.99 -0.41 16.73
CA ALA A 176 -8.09 0.54 16.57
C ALA A 176 -9.46 -0.16 16.65
N VAL A 177 -9.59 -1.34 16.02
CA VAL A 177 -10.78 -2.18 16.13
C VAL A 177 -10.96 -2.69 17.56
N SER A 178 -9.89 -3.20 18.20
CA SER A 178 -9.98 -3.73 19.58
C SER A 178 -10.38 -2.70 20.64
N ILE A 179 -10.07 -1.43 20.42
CA ILE A 179 -10.39 -0.33 21.35
C ILE A 179 -11.64 0.45 20.92
N GLY A 180 -12.33 0.02 19.85
CA GLY A 180 -13.58 0.60 19.39
C GLY A 180 -13.45 1.94 18.64
N ILE A 181 -12.25 2.33 18.21
CA ILE A 181 -12.06 3.53 17.37
C ILE A 181 -12.53 3.26 15.93
N GLU A 182 -12.22 2.08 15.40
CA GLU A 182 -12.62 1.66 14.06
C GLU A 182 -13.59 0.47 14.15
N LYS A 183 -14.51 0.39 13.19
CA LYS A 183 -15.36 -0.79 13.03
C LYS A 183 -14.57 -1.88 12.30
N PRO A 184 -14.84 -3.17 12.58
CA PRO A 184 -14.25 -4.24 11.79
C PRO A 184 -14.63 -4.05 10.31
N PRO A 185 -13.69 -4.30 9.38
CA PRO A 185 -13.97 -4.14 7.95
C PRO A 185 -15.11 -5.07 7.54
N THR A 186 -16.06 -4.56 6.75
CA THR A 186 -17.12 -5.38 6.16
C THR A 186 -16.57 -6.31 5.09
N ALA A 187 -17.27 -7.41 4.79
CA ALA A 187 -16.85 -8.38 3.76
C ALA A 187 -16.59 -7.74 2.38
N ALA A 188 -17.25 -6.62 2.07
CA ALA A 188 -17.04 -5.84 0.84
C ALA A 188 -15.79 -4.92 0.86
N GLN A 189 -15.24 -4.63 2.05
CA GLN A 189 -14.03 -3.79 2.24
C GLN A 189 -12.76 -4.61 2.43
N GLN A 190 -12.89 -5.92 2.65
CA GLN A 190 -11.75 -6.83 2.62
C GLN A 190 -11.42 -7.11 1.15
N VAL A 191 -10.40 -6.43 0.61
CA VAL A 191 -9.72 -6.94 -0.58
C VAL A 191 -9.14 -8.30 -0.17
N SER A 192 -9.74 -9.37 -0.64
CA SER A 192 -9.27 -10.72 -0.35
C SER A 192 -7.93 -10.91 -1.05
N VAL A 193 -6.86 -11.05 -0.27
CA VAL A 193 -5.57 -11.51 -0.78
C VAL A 193 -5.82 -12.82 -1.51
N SER A 194 -5.63 -12.85 -2.84
CA SER A 194 -5.90 -14.04 -3.65
C SER A 194 -5.17 -15.26 -3.09
N GLU A 195 -5.80 -16.43 -3.19
CA GLU A 195 -5.20 -17.69 -2.76
C GLU A 195 -3.86 -17.90 -3.48
N GLY A 196 -2.83 -18.32 -2.73
CA GLY A 196 -1.47 -18.45 -3.25
C GLY A 196 -0.66 -17.16 -3.35
N GLN A 197 -1.17 -16.00 -2.90
CA GLN A 197 -0.31 -14.82 -2.74
C GLN A 197 0.83 -15.13 -1.77
N PRO A 198 2.09 -14.88 -2.18
CA PRO A 198 3.25 -15.04 -1.31
C PRO A 198 3.14 -14.19 -0.05
N LYS A 199 3.56 -14.76 1.09
CA LYS A 199 3.55 -14.08 2.38
C LYS A 199 4.90 -14.19 3.06
N VAL A 200 5.31 -13.13 3.74
CA VAL A 200 6.52 -13.08 4.56
C VAL A 200 6.12 -12.82 6.01
N ARG A 201 6.81 -13.45 6.96
CA ARG A 201 6.61 -13.20 8.39
C ARG A 201 7.51 -12.06 8.85
N VAL A 202 6.93 -11.04 9.48
CA VAL A 202 7.67 -9.95 10.13
C VAL A 202 7.01 -9.62 11.45
N LEU A 203 7.77 -9.65 12.55
CA LEU A 203 7.30 -9.48 13.93
C LEU A 203 6.06 -10.34 14.23
N GLY A 204 6.12 -11.63 13.86
CA GLY A 204 5.04 -12.59 14.06
C GLY A 204 3.83 -12.45 13.14
N ARG A 205 3.79 -11.45 12.24
CA ARG A 205 2.67 -11.21 11.31
C ARG A 205 2.99 -11.72 9.90
N MET A 206 2.06 -12.46 9.30
CA MET A 206 2.15 -12.87 7.89
C MET A 206 1.64 -11.74 6.99
N LEU A 207 2.53 -11.16 6.19
CA LEU A 207 2.25 -10.05 5.28
C LEU A 207 2.22 -10.53 3.83
N PRO A 208 1.18 -10.20 3.05
CA PRO A 208 1.20 -10.45 1.61
C PRO A 208 2.24 -9.56 0.93
N VAL A 209 3.03 -10.13 0.04
CA VAL A 209 4.14 -9.42 -0.64
C VAL A 209 4.07 -9.55 -2.15
N LEU A 210 4.65 -8.58 -2.85
CA LEU A 210 4.77 -8.52 -4.29
C LEU A 210 6.25 -8.50 -4.70
N LYS A 211 6.62 -9.36 -5.65
CA LYS A 211 7.97 -9.41 -6.23
C LYS A 211 8.34 -8.10 -6.91
N ARG A 212 9.58 -7.64 -6.75
CA ARG A 212 10.20 -6.61 -7.61
C ARG A 212 10.89 -7.30 -8.79
N SER A 213 10.14 -7.61 -9.84
CA SER A 213 10.69 -8.29 -11.03
C SER A 213 11.80 -7.46 -11.68
N GLY A 214 12.94 -8.11 -11.97
CA GLY A 214 14.09 -7.44 -12.63
C GLY A 214 14.88 -6.49 -11.71
N TYR A 215 14.59 -6.46 -10.41
CA TYR A 215 15.29 -5.61 -9.45
C TYR A 215 16.42 -6.39 -8.76
N SER A 216 17.68 -5.97 -8.99
CA SER A 216 18.86 -6.55 -8.35
C SER A 216 19.50 -5.55 -7.40
N TRP A 217 19.67 -5.93 -6.14
CA TRP A 217 20.40 -5.14 -5.15
C TRP A 217 21.55 -5.99 -4.59
N LYS A 218 22.77 -5.48 -4.66
CA LYS A 218 23.93 -6.07 -3.98
C LYS A 218 24.08 -5.31 -2.67
N GLY A 219 23.85 -5.99 -1.55
CA GLY A 219 23.79 -5.32 -0.25
C GLY A 219 25.05 -4.57 0.14
N ALA A 220 24.90 -3.61 1.05
CA ALA A 220 26.01 -2.89 1.69
C ALA A 220 26.68 -3.78 2.76
N THR A 221 27.28 -4.89 2.34
CA THR A 221 28.29 -5.61 3.11
C THR A 221 29.48 -5.85 2.20
N SER A 222 30.57 -5.19 2.55
CA SER A 222 31.92 -5.27 2.02
C SER A 222 32.39 -6.66 1.63
N ASP A 223 33.24 -6.68 0.60
CA ASP A 223 34.25 -7.69 0.31
C ASP A 223 34.64 -8.56 1.51
N ALA A 224 34.16 -9.79 1.51
CA ALA A 224 34.89 -10.92 2.06
C ALA A 224 34.88 -11.98 0.96
N GLY A 225 36.05 -12.21 0.37
CA GLY A 225 36.24 -13.16 -0.71
C GLY A 225 35.67 -14.52 -0.34
N ALA A 226 34.61 -14.92 -1.05
CA ALA A 226 34.11 -16.29 -1.04
C ALA A 226 34.05 -16.74 -2.50
N SER A 227 35.05 -17.55 -2.84
CA SER A 227 35.21 -18.29 -4.08
C SER A 227 33.88 -18.83 -4.61
N SER A 228 33.68 -18.68 -5.91
CA SER A 228 32.67 -19.36 -6.70
C SER A 228 32.80 -20.87 -6.53
N THR A 229 32.06 -21.44 -5.58
CA THR A 229 31.75 -22.87 -5.58
C THR A 229 30.29 -23.02 -5.95
N ALA A 230 30.06 -23.55 -7.15
CA ALA A 230 28.75 -23.93 -7.63
C ALA A 230 28.22 -25.08 -6.75
N SER A 231 27.48 -24.71 -5.69
CA SER A 231 26.73 -25.66 -4.88
C SER A 231 25.49 -26.09 -5.67
N GLN A 232 25.54 -27.31 -6.21
CA GLN A 232 24.38 -28.05 -6.68
C GLN A 232 23.28 -28.06 -5.60
N PRO A 233 21.99 -27.99 -5.97
CA PRO A 233 20.91 -28.05 -4.99
C PRO A 233 20.90 -29.44 -4.35
N SER A 234 21.32 -29.50 -3.08
CA SER A 234 21.11 -30.65 -2.22
C SER A 234 19.62 -30.78 -1.93
N ALA A 235 19.07 -31.96 -2.24
CA ALA A 235 17.68 -32.31 -2.01
C ALA A 235 17.35 -32.21 -0.52
N SER A 236 16.65 -31.15 -0.12
CA SER A 236 15.99 -31.07 1.17
C SER A 236 14.65 -31.82 1.10
N LYS A 237 14.47 -32.75 2.04
CA LYS A 237 13.24 -33.53 2.29
C LYS A 237 11.99 -32.63 2.25
N PRO A 238 10.92 -32.97 1.52
CA PRO A 238 9.71 -32.17 1.49
C PRO A 238 8.93 -32.31 2.81
N ALA A 239 8.60 -31.14 3.39
CA ALA A 239 7.63 -30.97 4.46
C ALA A 239 6.19 -31.25 3.94
N PRO A 240 5.17 -31.41 4.82
CA PRO A 240 3.94 -32.13 4.52
C PRO A 240 3.07 -31.44 3.46
N ALA A 241 2.38 -32.25 2.65
CA ALA A 241 1.66 -31.89 1.43
C ALA A 241 0.65 -30.74 1.63
N GLU A 242 1.06 -29.51 1.28
CA GLU A 242 0.15 -28.40 1.04
C GLU A 242 -0.66 -28.66 -0.24
N SER A 243 -1.96 -28.32 -0.23
CA SER A 243 -2.86 -28.63 -1.32
C SER A 243 -2.42 -28.03 -2.65
N THR A 244 -2.28 -28.89 -3.66
CA THR A 244 -1.83 -28.55 -5.02
C THR A 244 -2.83 -27.69 -5.80
N TRP A 245 -4.05 -27.52 -5.29
CA TRP A 245 -5.12 -26.73 -5.89
C TRP A 245 -5.07 -25.27 -5.42
N LYS A 246 -5.20 -24.33 -6.36
CA LYS A 246 -5.39 -22.89 -6.11
C LYS A 246 -6.76 -22.46 -6.62
N ALA A 247 -7.55 -21.77 -5.80
CA ALA A 247 -8.88 -21.32 -6.18
C ALA A 247 -8.93 -19.82 -6.53
N SER A 248 -9.93 -19.45 -7.33
CA SER A 248 -10.37 -18.06 -7.50
C SER A 248 -11.18 -17.59 -6.29
N GLN A 249 -11.49 -16.29 -6.25
CA GLN A 249 -12.58 -15.82 -5.40
C GLN A 249 -13.91 -16.43 -5.82
N LYS A 250 -14.86 -16.49 -4.87
CA LYS A 250 -16.25 -16.82 -5.15
C LYS A 250 -16.92 -15.60 -5.78
N LEU A 251 -17.35 -15.72 -7.03
CA LEU A 251 -18.08 -14.67 -7.74
C LEU A 251 -19.57 -14.93 -7.62
N LEU A 252 -20.32 -13.96 -7.09
CA LEU A 252 -21.77 -14.04 -6.94
C LEU A 252 -22.47 -13.12 -7.95
N SER A 253 -23.45 -13.65 -8.67
CA SER A 253 -24.31 -12.87 -9.57
C SER A 253 -25.71 -13.47 -9.62
N LYS A 254 -26.73 -12.66 -9.29
CA LYS A 254 -28.16 -13.04 -9.31
C LYS A 254 -28.43 -14.42 -8.68
N GLY A 255 -27.86 -14.65 -7.49
CA GLY A 255 -27.98 -15.90 -6.73
C GLY A 255 -27.12 -17.06 -7.24
N SER A 256 -26.54 -16.98 -8.45
CA SER A 256 -25.57 -17.97 -8.91
C SER A 256 -24.19 -17.69 -8.32
N THR A 257 -23.44 -18.74 -7.99
CA THR A 257 -22.08 -18.63 -7.47
C THR A 257 -21.11 -19.38 -8.37
N PHE A 258 -19.95 -18.79 -8.63
CA PHE A 258 -18.88 -19.37 -9.44
C PHE A 258 -17.57 -19.41 -8.65
N ILE A 259 -16.83 -20.50 -8.79
CA ILE A 259 -15.45 -20.63 -8.29
C ILE A 259 -14.67 -21.54 -9.23
N ALA A 260 -13.42 -21.19 -9.53
CA ALA A 260 -12.52 -22.02 -10.31
C ALA A 260 -11.38 -22.54 -9.43
N HIS A 261 -10.91 -23.75 -9.70
CA HIS A 261 -9.77 -24.38 -9.06
C HIS A 261 -8.77 -24.84 -10.12
N ALA A 262 -7.51 -24.44 -10.00
CA ALA A 262 -6.45 -24.83 -10.91
C ALA A 262 -5.36 -25.62 -10.17
N THR A 263 -4.80 -26.65 -10.82
CA THR A 263 -3.69 -27.43 -10.30
C THR A 263 -2.71 -27.84 -11.40
N PRO A 264 -1.40 -27.91 -11.14
CA PRO A 264 -0.45 -28.54 -12.07
C PRO A 264 -0.83 -29.98 -12.38
N LEU A 265 -0.70 -30.38 -13.64
CA LEU A 265 -0.98 -31.73 -14.12
C LEU A 265 0.10 -32.14 -15.13
N SER A 266 0.92 -33.13 -14.78
CA SER A 266 1.98 -33.64 -15.69
C SER A 266 1.52 -34.76 -16.60
N SER A 267 0.47 -35.50 -16.23
CA SER A 267 -0.07 -36.62 -17.02
C SER A 267 -1.59 -36.61 -16.99
N PRO A 268 -2.28 -36.77 -18.15
CA PRO A 268 -3.74 -36.93 -18.21
C PRO A 268 -4.29 -38.02 -17.29
N SER A 269 -3.52 -39.08 -17.04
CA SER A 269 -3.93 -40.21 -16.20
C SER A 269 -4.16 -39.84 -14.74
N ALA A 270 -3.53 -38.77 -14.23
CA ALA A 270 -3.69 -38.31 -12.85
C ALA A 270 -4.96 -37.49 -12.62
N ARG A 271 -5.66 -37.08 -13.69
CA ARG A 271 -6.88 -36.25 -13.62
C ARG A 271 -7.97 -36.84 -12.70
N PRO A 272 -8.36 -38.13 -12.80
CA PRO A 272 -9.43 -38.68 -11.96
C PRO A 272 -9.09 -38.65 -10.47
N GLU A 273 -7.84 -38.95 -10.12
CA GLU A 273 -7.35 -38.94 -8.74
C GLU A 273 -7.33 -37.52 -8.17
N LEU A 274 -6.83 -36.54 -8.94
CA LEU A 274 -6.81 -35.14 -8.55
C LEU A 274 -8.21 -34.57 -8.38
N PHE A 275 -9.14 -34.89 -9.28
CA PHE A 275 -10.53 -34.47 -9.17
C PHE A 275 -11.19 -35.04 -7.91
N LYS A 276 -10.98 -36.33 -7.63
CA LYS A 276 -11.47 -36.97 -6.41
C LYS A 276 -10.86 -36.33 -5.16
N ALA A 277 -9.57 -36.02 -5.18
CA ALA A 277 -8.89 -35.33 -4.08
C ALA A 277 -9.44 -33.93 -3.86
N LEU A 278 -9.77 -33.18 -4.92
CA LEU A 278 -10.41 -31.86 -4.82
C LEU A 278 -11.78 -31.95 -4.13
N MET A 279 -12.61 -32.91 -4.53
CA MET A 279 -13.94 -33.12 -3.91
C MET A 279 -13.83 -33.53 -2.45
N ALA A 280 -12.89 -34.42 -2.12
CA ALA A 280 -12.63 -34.82 -0.73
C ALA A 280 -12.10 -33.64 0.12
N GLN A 281 -11.28 -32.77 -0.46
CA GLN A 281 -10.75 -31.58 0.23
C GLN A 281 -11.82 -30.50 0.42
N LYS A 282 -12.73 -30.36 -0.55
CA LYS A 282 -13.81 -29.35 -0.56
C LYS A 282 -15.16 -30.02 -0.84
N PRO A 283 -15.77 -30.68 0.16
CA PRO A 283 -17.02 -31.42 -0.02
C PRO A 283 -18.18 -30.54 -0.51
N GLU A 284 -18.14 -29.22 -0.30
CA GLU A 284 -19.18 -28.32 -0.81
C GLU A 284 -19.29 -28.35 -2.33
N LEU A 285 -18.22 -28.68 -3.06
CA LEU A 285 -18.22 -28.73 -4.52
C LEU A 285 -19.10 -29.86 -5.06
N GLU A 286 -19.30 -30.94 -4.29
CA GLU A 286 -20.19 -32.05 -4.68
C GLU A 286 -21.67 -31.63 -4.72
N THR A 287 -22.04 -30.57 -3.99
CA THR A 287 -23.40 -30.02 -3.98
C THR A 287 -23.68 -29.07 -5.15
N ALA A 288 -22.67 -28.78 -5.97
CA ALA A 288 -22.79 -27.83 -7.06
C ALA A 288 -23.66 -28.34 -8.20
N THR A 289 -24.27 -27.41 -8.92
CA THR A 289 -25.08 -27.74 -10.10
C THR A 289 -24.21 -28.26 -11.23
N HIS A 290 -23.03 -27.67 -11.40
CA HIS A 290 -22.07 -28.04 -12.44
C HIS A 290 -20.62 -27.94 -11.92
N ASN A 291 -19.81 -28.93 -12.25
CA ASN A 291 -18.37 -29.02 -12.04
C ASN A 291 -17.66 -29.32 -13.37
N ALA A 292 -17.71 -28.36 -14.29
CA ALA A 292 -17.05 -28.45 -15.59
C ALA A 292 -15.52 -28.44 -15.42
N TRP A 293 -14.79 -29.11 -16.31
CA TRP A 293 -13.33 -29.13 -16.25
C TRP A 293 -12.66 -29.12 -17.62
N ALA A 294 -11.40 -28.67 -17.63
CA ALA A 294 -10.52 -28.72 -18.78
C ALA A 294 -9.09 -29.06 -18.35
N VAL A 295 -8.37 -29.78 -19.20
CA VAL A 295 -6.96 -30.14 -19.01
C VAL A 295 -6.19 -29.87 -20.29
N ARG A 296 -4.96 -29.36 -20.14
CA ARG A 296 -3.97 -29.27 -21.21
C ARG A 296 -2.65 -29.82 -20.71
N THR A 297 -2.09 -30.83 -21.36
CA THR A 297 -0.85 -31.50 -20.94
C THR A 297 0.11 -31.65 -22.11
N SER A 298 1.38 -31.35 -21.93
CA SER A 298 2.41 -31.56 -22.95
C SER A 298 2.95 -32.99 -22.92
N PHE A 299 3.38 -33.50 -24.07
CA PHE A 299 4.06 -34.79 -24.14
C PHE A 299 5.57 -34.62 -23.88
N GLY A 300 5.96 -34.51 -22.60
CA GLY A 300 7.36 -34.29 -22.23
C GLY A 300 7.91 -33.00 -22.88
N ASN A 301 8.98 -33.13 -23.67
CA ASN A 301 9.60 -32.02 -24.42
C ASN A 301 9.01 -31.80 -25.82
N SER A 302 7.97 -32.55 -26.22
CA SER A 302 7.33 -32.39 -27.52
C SER A 302 6.47 -31.12 -27.57
N PRO A 303 6.40 -30.42 -28.72
CA PRO A 303 5.45 -29.32 -28.91
C PRO A 303 3.98 -29.77 -28.96
N LEU A 304 3.72 -31.09 -28.99
CA LEU A 304 2.37 -31.63 -28.96
C LEU A 304 1.72 -31.45 -27.58
N VAL A 305 0.49 -30.93 -27.59
CA VAL A 305 -0.34 -30.74 -26.39
C VAL A 305 -1.61 -31.57 -26.55
N GLN A 306 -1.92 -32.36 -25.53
CA GLN A 306 -3.20 -33.06 -25.41
C GLN A 306 -4.18 -32.21 -24.62
N ASP A 307 -5.35 -31.99 -25.20
CA ASP A 307 -6.44 -31.24 -24.59
C ASP A 307 -7.62 -32.20 -24.32
N ALA A 308 -8.26 -32.07 -23.16
CA ALA A 308 -9.54 -32.73 -22.89
C ALA A 308 -10.41 -31.84 -22.00
N SER A 309 -11.73 -31.96 -22.11
CA SER A 309 -12.66 -31.17 -21.31
C SER A 309 -14.00 -31.87 -21.11
N PHE A 310 -14.78 -31.38 -20.15
CA PHE A 310 -16.11 -31.87 -19.84
C PHE A 310 -16.99 -30.73 -19.33
N ASP A 311 -18.22 -30.65 -19.83
CA ASP A 311 -19.16 -29.56 -19.57
C ASP A 311 -19.94 -29.72 -18.27
N ASP A 312 -20.12 -30.96 -17.79
CA ASP A 312 -20.97 -31.30 -16.63
C ASP A 312 -22.37 -30.67 -16.66
N GLY A 313 -23.03 -30.69 -17.82
CA GLY A 313 -24.38 -30.12 -18.01
C GLY A 313 -24.40 -28.61 -18.26
N GLU A 314 -23.30 -27.88 -18.09
CA GLU A 314 -23.16 -26.48 -18.50
C GLU A 314 -22.67 -26.43 -19.96
N SER A 315 -23.60 -26.51 -20.91
CA SER A 315 -23.27 -26.65 -22.35
C SER A 315 -22.24 -25.63 -22.86
N GLY A 316 -21.14 -26.12 -23.41
CA GLY A 316 -20.03 -25.36 -23.99
C GLY A 316 -18.94 -24.93 -23.00
N CYS A 317 -19.10 -25.22 -21.70
CA CYS A 317 -18.19 -24.75 -20.65
C CYS A 317 -16.78 -25.35 -20.76
N GLY A 318 -16.65 -26.66 -20.99
CA GLY A 318 -15.38 -27.35 -21.13
C GLY A 318 -14.53 -26.80 -22.28
N ASN A 319 -15.14 -26.62 -23.46
CA ASN A 319 -14.45 -26.01 -24.60
C ASN A 319 -14.08 -24.54 -24.35
N PHE A 320 -14.95 -23.80 -23.66
CA PHE A 320 -14.67 -22.41 -23.25
C PHE A 320 -13.45 -22.32 -22.32
N LEU A 321 -13.33 -23.22 -21.34
CA LEU A 321 -12.17 -23.30 -20.46
C LEU A 321 -10.89 -23.63 -21.24
N LEU A 322 -10.95 -24.59 -22.18
CA LEU A 322 -9.81 -24.90 -23.06
C LEU A 322 -9.38 -23.70 -23.88
N GLN A 323 -10.33 -22.94 -24.42
CA GLN A 323 -10.03 -21.73 -25.18
C GLN A 323 -9.27 -20.70 -24.33
N ILE A 324 -9.70 -20.45 -23.09
CA ILE A 324 -9.01 -19.55 -22.16
C ILE A 324 -7.57 -20.03 -21.90
N MET A 325 -7.39 -21.32 -21.65
CA MET A 325 -6.05 -21.87 -21.40
C MET A 325 -5.15 -21.79 -22.64
N ARG A 326 -5.70 -21.95 -23.84
CA ARG A 326 -4.99 -21.77 -25.13
C ARG A 326 -4.59 -20.32 -25.35
N GLU A 327 -5.51 -19.38 -25.15
CA GLU A 327 -5.27 -17.93 -25.24
C GLU A 327 -4.14 -17.49 -24.29
N ALA A 328 -4.12 -18.06 -23.08
CA ALA A 328 -3.08 -17.78 -22.08
C ALA A 328 -1.77 -18.59 -22.28
N ASN A 329 -1.72 -19.47 -23.28
CA ASN A 329 -0.63 -20.43 -23.53
C ASN A 329 -0.22 -21.25 -22.29
N ILE A 330 -1.22 -21.74 -21.53
CA ILE A 330 -1.00 -22.52 -20.30
C ILE A 330 -1.12 -24.01 -20.59
N THR A 331 -0.05 -24.76 -20.32
CA THR A 331 0.04 -26.23 -20.43
C THR A 331 0.41 -26.85 -19.09
N ASN A 332 0.26 -28.16 -18.99
CA ASN A 332 0.49 -28.96 -17.77
C ASN A 332 -0.34 -28.48 -16.58
N THR A 333 -1.62 -28.19 -16.85
CA THR A 333 -2.57 -27.68 -15.86
C THR A 333 -3.93 -28.33 -16.06
N MET A 334 -4.61 -28.59 -14.95
CA MET A 334 -6.02 -28.92 -14.87
C MET A 334 -6.78 -27.77 -14.21
N ILE A 335 -7.95 -27.45 -14.74
CA ILE A 335 -8.89 -26.49 -14.15
C ILE A 335 -10.27 -27.12 -13.98
N VAL A 336 -10.90 -26.85 -12.84
CA VAL A 336 -12.28 -27.22 -12.51
C VAL A 336 -13.05 -25.94 -12.21
N LEU A 337 -14.11 -25.67 -12.95
CA LEU A 337 -15.00 -24.56 -12.75
C LEU A 337 -16.31 -25.07 -12.15
N THR A 338 -16.57 -24.65 -10.93
CA THR A 338 -17.76 -25.02 -10.18
C THR A 338 -18.79 -23.89 -10.22
N ARG A 339 -20.04 -24.24 -10.50
CA ARG A 339 -21.18 -23.33 -10.51
C ARG A 339 -22.33 -23.89 -9.65
N TRP A 340 -22.86 -23.05 -8.75
CA TRP A 340 -24.17 -23.26 -8.15
C TRP A 340 -25.18 -22.36 -8.85
N TYR A 341 -26.24 -22.95 -9.40
CA TYR A 341 -27.31 -22.22 -10.07
C TYR A 341 -28.26 -21.57 -9.06
N GLY A 342 -28.45 -20.26 -9.18
CA GLY A 342 -29.29 -19.47 -8.27
C GLY A 342 -30.75 -19.32 -8.64
N GLY A 343 -31.27 -20.09 -9.62
CA GLY A 343 -32.65 -19.97 -10.09
C GLY A 343 -32.90 -18.91 -11.18
N VAL A 344 -31.88 -18.11 -11.54
CA VAL A 344 -31.99 -17.07 -12.58
C VAL A 344 -31.06 -17.35 -13.75
N MET A 345 -31.60 -17.39 -14.97
CA MET A 345 -30.79 -17.51 -16.19
C MET A 345 -29.94 -16.25 -16.40
N LEU A 346 -28.62 -16.42 -16.40
CA LEU A 346 -27.66 -15.31 -16.56
C LEU A 346 -27.40 -14.92 -18.03
N GLY A 347 -27.77 -15.78 -18.98
CA GLY A 347 -27.47 -15.56 -20.40
C GLY A 347 -25.95 -15.38 -20.64
N PRO A 348 -25.53 -14.42 -21.47
CA PRO A 348 -24.12 -14.17 -21.77
C PRO A 348 -23.25 -13.78 -20.57
N ASP A 349 -23.81 -13.17 -19.52
CA ASP A 349 -23.04 -12.70 -18.36
C ASP A 349 -22.35 -13.86 -17.60
N ARG A 350 -22.89 -15.08 -17.70
CA ARG A 350 -22.24 -16.28 -17.14
C ARG A 350 -20.83 -16.46 -17.70
N TRP A 351 -20.63 -16.22 -19.00
CA TRP A 351 -19.33 -16.41 -19.65
C TRP A 351 -18.28 -15.41 -19.16
N ARG A 352 -18.70 -14.17 -18.88
CA ARG A 352 -17.82 -13.15 -18.29
C ARG A 352 -17.34 -13.59 -16.91
N LEU A 353 -18.24 -14.05 -16.05
CA LEU A 353 -17.92 -14.53 -14.70
C LEU A 353 -17.06 -15.79 -14.71
N MET A 354 -17.38 -16.74 -15.59
CA MET A 354 -16.57 -17.95 -15.77
C MET A 354 -15.15 -17.61 -16.20
N ARG A 355 -14.98 -16.68 -17.15
CA ARG A 355 -13.66 -16.22 -17.60
C ARG A 355 -12.89 -15.54 -16.47
N GLU A 356 -13.55 -14.67 -15.71
CA GLU A 356 -12.96 -13.97 -14.56
C GLU A 356 -12.45 -14.97 -13.50
N ALA A 357 -13.30 -15.91 -13.07
CA ALA A 357 -12.91 -16.96 -12.12
C ALA A 357 -11.77 -17.83 -12.67
N THR A 358 -11.86 -18.26 -13.93
CA THR A 358 -10.87 -19.12 -14.58
C THR A 358 -9.51 -18.43 -14.66
N ASN A 359 -9.48 -17.18 -15.13
CA ASN A 359 -8.25 -16.40 -15.23
C ASN A 359 -7.62 -16.15 -13.86
N GLU A 360 -8.41 -15.88 -12.82
CA GLU A 360 -7.89 -15.70 -11.47
C GLU A 360 -7.24 -16.99 -10.93
N ALA A 361 -7.91 -18.14 -11.06
CA ALA A 361 -7.38 -19.42 -10.60
C ALA A 361 -6.09 -19.83 -11.34
N LEU A 362 -6.07 -19.67 -12.68
CA LEU A 362 -4.87 -19.93 -13.50
C LEU A 362 -3.72 -18.99 -13.13
N SER A 363 -4.02 -17.71 -12.91
CA SER A 363 -3.02 -16.72 -12.47
C SER A 363 -2.47 -17.09 -11.10
N ALA A 364 -3.34 -17.49 -10.15
CA ALA A 364 -2.95 -17.93 -8.82
C ALA A 364 -2.06 -19.17 -8.83
N GLN A 365 -2.37 -20.17 -9.65
CA GLN A 365 -1.55 -21.39 -9.82
C GLN A 365 -0.15 -21.08 -10.36
N ARG A 366 -0.01 -20.05 -11.20
CA ARG A 366 1.28 -19.63 -11.76
C ARG A 366 2.08 -18.68 -10.86
N ARG A 367 1.52 -18.18 -9.75
CA ARG A 367 2.31 -17.44 -8.76
C ARG A 367 3.27 -18.42 -8.09
N ILE A 368 4.53 -18.40 -8.52
CA ILE A 368 5.61 -19.17 -7.88
C ILE A 368 5.76 -18.66 -6.45
N THR A 369 5.52 -19.51 -5.45
CA THR A 369 5.60 -19.15 -4.03
C THR A 369 7.04 -19.15 -3.48
N THR A 370 8.02 -19.61 -4.26
CA THR A 370 9.43 -19.67 -3.86
C THR A 370 10.13 -18.32 -4.04
N PHE A 371 9.93 -17.43 -3.06
CA PHE A 371 10.68 -16.19 -2.88
C PHE A 371 11.88 -16.45 -2.00
N SER A 372 12.94 -17.04 -2.53
CA SER A 372 14.06 -17.36 -1.65
C SER A 372 14.85 -16.11 -1.26
N ARG A 373 15.06 -15.13 -2.18
CA ARG A 373 16.00 -14.01 -1.93
C ARG A 373 15.75 -12.70 -2.68
N GLU A 374 14.59 -12.55 -3.32
CA GLU A 374 14.36 -11.40 -4.20
C GLU A 374 13.77 -10.22 -3.43
N PRO A 375 14.09 -8.97 -3.81
CA PRO A 375 13.47 -7.79 -3.22
C PRO A 375 11.94 -7.78 -3.41
N VAL A 376 11.22 -7.46 -2.33
CA VAL A 376 9.74 -7.44 -2.33
C VAL A 376 9.17 -6.12 -1.85
N TRP A 377 7.92 -5.86 -2.23
CA TRP A 377 7.05 -4.85 -1.64
C TRP A 377 6.01 -5.52 -0.76
N ALA A 378 5.66 -4.91 0.38
CA ALA A 378 4.46 -5.33 1.09
C ALA A 378 3.22 -4.79 0.39
N LEU A 379 2.22 -5.64 0.19
CA LEU A 379 0.96 -5.26 -0.41
C LEU A 379 0.08 -4.49 0.58
N ASP A 380 -0.46 -3.36 0.15
CA ASP A 380 -1.48 -2.63 0.89
C ASP A 380 -2.86 -3.10 0.45
N VAL A 381 -3.39 -4.06 1.19
CA VAL A 381 -4.72 -4.66 0.96
C VAL A 381 -5.85 -3.64 1.18
N THR A 382 -5.57 -2.50 1.81
CA THR A 382 -6.60 -1.49 2.11
C THR A 382 -6.66 -0.36 1.10
N ASP A 383 -5.64 -0.21 0.25
CA ASP A 383 -5.63 0.82 -0.77
C ASP A 383 -6.28 0.32 -2.06
N THR A 384 -7.45 0.89 -2.37
CA THR A 384 -8.27 0.57 -3.54
C THR A 384 -7.89 1.37 -4.79
N SER A 385 -6.84 2.21 -4.71
CA SER A 385 -6.40 3.07 -5.82
C SER A 385 -4.91 2.86 -6.11
N PRO A 386 -4.53 1.68 -6.65
CA PRO A 386 -3.15 1.40 -7.01
C PRO A 386 -2.66 2.36 -8.09
N VAL A 387 -1.40 2.75 -7.99
CA VAL A 387 -0.73 3.58 -9.02
C VAL A 387 -0.27 2.72 -10.21
N THR A 388 0.00 3.36 -11.34
CA THR A 388 0.34 2.73 -12.62
C THR A 388 1.53 1.75 -12.55
N SER A 389 2.48 1.96 -11.63
CA SER A 389 3.70 1.15 -11.51
C SER A 389 3.51 -0.23 -10.86
N THR A 390 2.36 -0.47 -10.23
CA THR A 390 2.06 -1.74 -9.57
C THR A 390 0.82 -2.34 -10.20
N ILE A 391 0.99 -3.40 -11.01
CA ILE A 391 -0.04 -4.12 -11.80
C ILE A 391 -1.37 -4.32 -11.04
N GLY A 392 -2.22 -3.29 -10.95
CA GLY A 392 -3.48 -3.28 -10.20
C GLY A 392 -3.42 -3.59 -8.70
N MET A 393 -2.24 -3.65 -8.07
CA MET A 393 -2.09 -4.05 -6.65
C MET A 393 -1.36 -2.97 -5.85
N ALA A 394 -2.01 -2.38 -4.85
CA ALA A 394 -1.39 -1.33 -4.07
C ALA A 394 -0.29 -1.86 -3.13
N ILE A 395 0.72 -1.05 -2.86
CA ILE A 395 1.87 -1.38 -2.00
C ILE A 395 2.01 -0.39 -0.86
N HIS A 396 2.55 -0.85 0.27
CA HIS A 396 3.00 0.03 1.34
C HIS A 396 4.27 0.76 0.91
N ARG A 397 4.12 2.03 0.55
CA ARG A 397 5.23 2.85 0.04
C ARG A 397 6.27 3.20 1.12
N PRO A 398 7.58 3.08 0.83
CA PRO A 398 8.65 3.27 1.80
C PRO A 398 8.84 4.72 2.26
N GLU A 399 8.52 5.72 1.43
CA GLU A 399 8.78 7.14 1.75
C GLU A 399 7.94 7.61 2.93
N GLY A 400 6.71 7.08 3.03
CA GLY A 400 5.81 7.37 4.16
C GLY A 400 6.42 6.90 5.48
N ALA A 401 6.90 5.65 5.52
CA ALA A 401 7.57 5.08 6.69
C ALA A 401 8.86 5.84 7.04
N ARG A 402 9.71 6.12 6.05
CA ARG A 402 10.96 6.85 6.25
C ARG A 402 10.72 8.22 6.86
N ASN A 403 9.83 9.00 6.27
CA ASN A 403 9.48 10.32 6.78
C ASN A 403 8.85 10.24 8.17
N TYR A 404 8.06 9.19 8.44
CA TYR A 404 7.49 9.00 9.76
C TYR A 404 8.56 8.76 10.83
N LEU A 405 9.56 7.93 10.55
CA LEU A 405 10.70 7.72 11.45
C LEU A 405 11.45 9.03 11.73
N LEU A 406 11.83 9.76 10.67
CA LEU A 406 12.59 11.02 10.77
C LEU A 406 11.88 12.13 11.57
N GLN A 407 10.57 12.02 11.80
CA GLN A 407 9.78 13.04 12.49
C GLN A 407 9.33 12.66 13.91
N SER A 408 9.59 11.42 14.35
CA SER A 408 8.87 10.83 15.49
C SER A 408 9.63 10.78 16.83
N PHE A 409 10.94 11.03 16.86
CA PHE A 409 11.77 10.84 18.07
C PHE A 409 12.26 12.19 18.62
N HIS A 410 11.66 12.66 19.71
CA HIS A 410 11.92 13.99 20.27
C HIS A 410 12.81 13.89 21.50
N THR A 411 13.57 14.93 21.81
CA THR A 411 14.26 15.05 23.10
C THR A 411 13.25 15.48 24.18
N PRO A 412 13.33 14.97 25.42
CA PRO A 412 12.54 15.47 26.55
C PRO A 412 12.74 16.97 26.76
N GLU A 413 11.69 17.70 27.13
CA GLU A 413 11.85 19.10 27.55
C GLU A 413 12.45 19.15 28.97
N PRO A 414 13.36 20.08 29.26
CA PRO A 414 13.93 20.25 30.59
C PRO A 414 12.83 20.66 31.60
N ASP A 415 12.88 20.09 32.81
CA ASP A 415 11.88 20.27 33.88
C ASP A 415 12.02 21.60 34.64
N ASP A 416 12.77 22.55 34.08
CA ASP A 416 13.02 23.85 34.71
C ASP A 416 11.80 24.76 34.53
N GLY A 417 11.01 24.87 35.60
CA GLY A 417 9.87 25.75 35.70
C GLY A 417 10.16 27.18 35.21
N GLY A 418 9.65 27.50 34.03
CA GLY A 418 9.41 28.88 33.58
C GLY A 418 10.56 29.61 32.88
N ALA A 419 11.73 29.01 32.64
CA ALA A 419 12.74 29.64 31.79
C ALA A 419 12.49 29.25 30.32
N SER A 420 12.02 30.21 29.50
CA SER A 420 11.78 29.98 28.08
C SER A 420 13.09 29.64 27.36
N ALA A 421 13.41 28.35 27.25
CA ALA A 421 14.41 27.89 26.30
C ALA A 421 14.05 28.47 24.93
N GLY A 422 14.97 29.24 24.34
CA GLY A 422 14.75 29.94 23.08
C GLY A 422 14.15 29.00 22.04
N LYS A 423 13.09 29.44 21.34
CA LYS A 423 12.35 28.62 20.38
C LYS A 423 13.31 28.07 19.32
N LYS A 424 13.61 26.76 19.40
CA LYS A 424 14.49 26.08 18.45
C LYS A 424 13.98 26.30 17.02
N THR A 425 14.89 26.47 16.06
CA THR A 425 14.49 26.57 14.66
C THR A 425 13.97 25.23 14.14
N THR A 426 13.12 25.24 13.11
CA THR A 426 12.59 24.01 12.49
C THR A 426 13.71 23.10 11.97
N ALA A 427 14.80 23.69 11.46
CA ALA A 427 15.96 22.93 10.98
C ALA A 427 16.68 22.23 12.14
N MET A 428 16.90 22.92 13.26
CA MET A 428 17.50 22.33 14.46
C MET A 428 16.62 21.22 15.05
N MET A 429 15.30 21.42 15.13
CA MET A 429 14.39 20.36 15.58
C MET A 429 14.41 19.14 14.65
N LYS A 430 14.56 19.33 13.34
CA LYS A 430 14.66 18.23 12.38
C LYS A 430 15.97 17.46 12.57
N ALA A 431 17.10 18.17 12.68
CA ALA A 431 18.40 17.56 12.92
C ALA A 431 18.44 16.78 14.23
N GLU A 432 17.88 17.34 15.30
CA GLU A 432 17.77 16.69 16.61
C GLU A 432 16.95 15.38 16.55
N LYS A 433 15.84 15.38 15.81
CA LYS A 433 15.05 14.16 15.60
C LYS A 433 15.78 13.09 14.79
N GLU A 434 16.55 13.53 13.80
CA GLU A 434 17.36 12.66 12.94
C GLU A 434 18.50 12.01 13.74
N GLU A 435 19.17 12.78 14.59
CA GLU A 435 20.19 12.28 15.53
C GLU A 435 19.60 11.29 16.54
N ASN A 436 18.46 11.63 17.15
CA ASN A 436 17.75 10.73 18.07
C ASN A 436 17.31 9.42 17.39
N LEU A 437 16.87 9.49 16.12
CA LEU A 437 16.58 8.31 15.33
C LEU A 437 17.84 7.47 15.10
N GLY A 438 18.97 8.11 14.77
CA GLY A 438 20.25 7.43 14.56
C GLY A 438 20.70 6.64 15.78
N ARG A 439 20.61 7.25 16.98
CA ARG A 439 20.94 6.60 18.26
C ARG A 439 20.00 5.44 18.58
N LEU A 440 18.70 5.58 18.33
CA LEU A 440 17.74 4.49 18.50
C LEU A 440 18.03 3.32 17.56
N LEU A 441 18.27 3.60 16.27
CA LEU A 441 18.59 2.56 15.30
C LEU A 441 19.92 1.87 15.62
N GLY A 442 20.91 2.61 16.12
CA GLY A 442 22.14 2.05 16.69
C GLY A 442 21.91 1.11 17.85
N ALA A 443 21.09 1.53 18.83
CA ALA A 443 20.73 0.68 19.98
C ALA A 443 20.10 -0.64 19.54
N LEU A 444 19.17 -0.58 18.58
CA LEU A 444 18.50 -1.75 18.00
C LEU A 444 19.45 -2.62 17.18
N ARG A 445 20.35 -2.01 16.40
CA ARG A 445 21.36 -2.73 15.61
C ARG A 445 22.32 -3.50 16.51
N LEU A 446 22.83 -2.86 17.57
CA LEU A 446 23.67 -3.51 18.59
C LEU A 446 22.90 -4.63 19.31
N LEU A 447 21.62 -4.40 19.63
CA LEU A 447 20.72 -5.44 20.17
C LEU A 447 20.67 -6.66 19.26
N PHE A 448 20.22 -6.49 18.02
CA PHE A 448 20.03 -7.61 17.10
C PHE A 448 21.36 -8.28 16.72
N ALA A 449 22.43 -7.52 16.48
CA ALA A 449 23.75 -8.05 16.17
C ALA A 449 24.28 -8.98 17.28
N SER A 450 24.04 -8.66 18.55
CA SER A 450 24.47 -9.50 19.68
C SER A 450 23.80 -10.88 19.70
N TRP A 451 22.58 -10.98 19.16
CA TRP A 451 21.79 -12.22 19.13
C TRP A 451 21.82 -12.94 17.78
N ALA A 452 22.09 -12.23 16.68
CA ALA A 452 22.04 -12.77 15.31
C ALA A 452 23.03 -13.92 15.06
N LYS A 453 24.12 -14.01 15.84
CA LYS A 453 25.07 -15.13 15.76
C LYS A 453 24.58 -16.42 16.42
N VAL A 454 23.52 -16.35 17.23
CA VAL A 454 23.04 -17.46 18.07
C VAL A 454 21.62 -17.87 17.71
N LEU A 455 20.76 -16.91 17.41
CA LEU A 455 19.37 -17.16 17.05
C LEU A 455 19.24 -17.31 15.54
N SER A 456 18.37 -18.22 15.13
CA SER A 456 17.87 -18.24 13.76
C SER A 456 17.09 -16.95 13.45
N ALA A 457 16.92 -16.60 12.18
CA ALA A 457 16.11 -15.45 11.78
C ALA A 457 14.67 -15.53 12.35
N ASP A 458 14.08 -16.73 12.35
CA ASP A 458 12.74 -16.97 12.88
C ASP A 458 12.67 -16.78 14.40
N ASP A 459 13.68 -17.22 15.15
CA ASP A 459 13.70 -17.05 16.60
C ASP A 459 14.02 -15.61 17.01
N LEU A 460 14.82 -14.91 16.22
CA LEU A 460 15.06 -13.48 16.38
C LEU A 460 13.75 -12.68 16.17
N ASP A 461 12.98 -13.01 15.12
CA ASP A 461 11.68 -12.39 14.83
C ASP A 461 10.68 -12.57 15.99
N LYS A 462 10.58 -13.80 16.52
CA LYS A 462 9.71 -14.11 17.67
C LYS A 462 10.12 -13.33 18.93
N ARG A 463 11.43 -13.26 19.23
CA ARG A 463 11.92 -12.57 20.43
C ARG A 463 11.84 -11.05 20.32
N ALA A 464 12.01 -10.49 19.14
CA ALA A 464 11.97 -9.04 18.91
C ALA A 464 10.67 -8.40 19.40
N TRP A 465 9.52 -9.08 19.26
CA TRP A 465 8.26 -8.59 19.79
C TRP A 465 8.25 -8.48 21.32
N SER A 466 8.83 -9.47 22.01
CA SER A 466 8.94 -9.45 23.48
C SER A 466 9.81 -8.29 23.96
N TRP A 467 10.94 -8.04 23.29
CA TRP A 467 11.83 -6.92 23.58
C TRP A 467 11.15 -5.57 23.34
N TYR A 468 10.42 -5.44 22.23
CA TYR A 468 9.61 -4.25 21.98
C TYR A 468 8.61 -4.00 23.13
N VAL A 469 7.90 -5.05 23.58
CA VAL A 469 6.91 -4.93 24.66
C VAL A 469 7.54 -4.50 25.97
N SER A 470 8.77 -4.94 26.28
CA SER A 470 9.45 -4.59 27.54
C SER A 470 10.01 -3.17 27.58
N VAL A 471 10.29 -2.55 26.43
CA VAL A 471 10.90 -1.20 26.38
C VAL A 471 9.95 -0.11 25.90
N ARG A 472 8.81 -0.45 25.27
CA ARG A 472 7.89 0.54 24.71
C ARG A 472 7.39 1.51 25.79
N PRO A 473 7.07 2.77 25.42
CA PRO A 473 6.43 3.71 26.33
C PRO A 473 5.13 3.17 26.94
N GLU A 474 4.96 3.41 28.24
CA GLU A 474 3.70 3.20 28.95
C GLU A 474 2.68 4.26 28.51
N VAL A 475 1.46 3.83 28.22
CA VAL A 475 0.34 4.70 27.83
C VAL A 475 -0.94 4.10 28.40
N ASP A 476 -1.94 4.95 28.63
CA ASP A 476 -3.23 4.55 29.18
C ASP A 476 -3.92 3.45 28.38
N SER A 477 -4.71 2.63 29.07
CA SER A 477 -5.58 1.66 28.43
C SER A 477 -6.77 2.34 27.75
N GLY A 478 -7.12 1.89 26.55
CA GLY A 478 -8.29 2.36 25.81
C GLY A 478 -7.98 3.48 24.81
N PRO A 479 -9.00 4.25 24.38
CA PRO A 479 -8.84 5.31 23.38
C PRO A 479 -7.94 6.48 23.84
N SER A 480 -7.84 6.75 25.14
CA SER A 480 -7.02 7.85 25.69
C SER A 480 -5.53 7.67 25.45
N GLY A 481 -5.04 6.42 25.48
CA GLY A 481 -3.65 6.09 25.17
C GLY A 481 -3.34 6.01 23.67
N TRP A 482 -4.33 6.20 22.79
CA TRP A 482 -4.12 6.11 21.35
C TRP A 482 -3.25 7.26 20.85
N GLY A 483 -2.06 6.94 20.35
CA GLY A 483 -1.12 7.93 19.84
C GLY A 483 -0.46 8.79 20.93
N ALA A 484 -0.55 8.39 22.20
CA ALA A 484 0.16 9.04 23.29
C ALA A 484 1.68 8.82 23.17
N LYS A 485 2.43 9.90 23.46
CA LYS A 485 3.89 9.91 23.54
C LYS A 485 4.30 9.57 24.96
N GLY A 486 5.41 8.86 25.10
CA GLY A 486 6.06 8.68 26.39
C GLY A 486 7.57 8.55 26.26
N PRO A 487 8.29 8.58 27.38
CA PRO A 487 9.74 8.42 27.41
C PRO A 487 10.16 7.00 27.05
N LEU A 488 11.25 6.90 26.31
CA LEU A 488 11.95 5.68 25.93
C LEU A 488 13.43 5.89 26.24
N GLN A 489 13.95 5.13 27.18
CA GLN A 489 15.36 5.16 27.56
C GLN A 489 16.11 4.14 26.71
N LEU A 490 17.16 4.56 26.00
CA LEU A 490 17.86 3.70 25.04
C LEU A 490 18.81 2.70 25.72
N ASP A 491 19.26 2.99 26.94
CA ASP A 491 20.00 2.07 27.81
C ASP A 491 19.26 0.74 28.04
N LYS A 492 17.94 0.79 28.26
CA LYS A 492 17.08 -0.40 28.42
C LYS A 492 17.08 -1.28 27.17
N ILE A 493 17.25 -0.71 25.98
CA ILE A 493 17.39 -1.49 24.74
C ILE A 493 18.77 -2.16 24.70
N LEU A 494 19.83 -1.43 25.06
CA LEU A 494 21.19 -1.97 25.10
C LEU A 494 21.36 -3.08 26.14
N ASP A 495 20.62 -3.02 27.25
CA ASP A 495 20.66 -4.03 28.31
C ASP A 495 19.99 -5.36 27.91
N LEU A 496 19.19 -5.37 26.83
CA LEU A 496 18.65 -6.59 26.24
C LEU A 496 19.68 -7.34 25.38
N ARG A 497 20.86 -6.76 25.13
CA ARG A 497 21.94 -7.43 24.39
C ARG A 497 22.41 -8.68 25.10
N ARG A 498 22.84 -9.64 24.30
CA ARG A 498 23.60 -10.77 24.82
C ARG A 498 24.99 -10.27 25.24
N ARG A 499 25.36 -10.56 26.49
CA ARG A 499 26.69 -10.31 27.04
C ARG A 499 27.66 -11.42 26.64
#